data_AF-X1LXX6-F1
#
_entry.id   AF-X1LXX6-F1
#
_cell.length_a   1.000
_cell.length_b   1.000
_cell.length_c   1.000
_cell.angle_alpha   90.00
_cell.angle_beta   90.00
_cell.angle_gamma   90.00
#
_symmetry.space_group_name_H-M   'P 1'
#
loop_
_entity.id
_entity.type
_entity.pdbx_description
1 polymer ?
#
loop_
_entity_poly.entity_id
_entity_poly.type
_entity_poly.pdbx_seq_one_letter_code
_entity_poly.pdbx_strand_id
1 'polypeptide(L)'
;IYQALGYNFPRVLTLDVKDCIWVEVDNPLPKPLAVPTFWVPNVVLSSDYLITVAPLKVFNGRGSLSLMNLLSLLPSSKYGGEAQSDWRELYNLGIDKVITDLYFTLPFDLGIIEARQRFVTQDDPTRGEVEEYGKVFIG
;
A
#
# COMPACT_ATOMS: atom_id res chain seq x y z
N ILE A 1 -4.94 -1.77 -14.75
CA ILE A 1 -6.01 -2.62 -14.15
C ILE A 1 -7.37 -2.33 -14.77
N TYR A 2 -7.96 -1.14 -14.63
CA TYR A 2 -9.32 -0.86 -15.11
C TYR A 2 -9.51 -1.10 -16.63
N GLN A 3 -8.53 -0.74 -17.46
CA GLN A 3 -8.57 -1.00 -18.91
C GLN A 3 -8.59 -2.48 -19.24
N ALA A 4 -7.81 -3.30 -18.52
CA ALA A 4 -7.79 -4.75 -18.68
C ALA A 4 -9.11 -5.41 -18.26
N LEU A 5 -9.90 -4.74 -17.42
CA LEU A 5 -11.26 -5.13 -17.04
C LEU A 5 -12.33 -4.63 -18.05
N GLY A 6 -11.91 -3.98 -19.14
CA GLY A 6 -12.81 -3.44 -20.17
C GLY A 6 -13.45 -2.09 -19.83
N TYR A 7 -13.07 -1.47 -18.72
CA TYR A 7 -13.56 -0.13 -18.37
C TYR A 7 -12.81 0.94 -19.18
N ASN A 8 -13.57 1.90 -19.70
CA ASN A 8 -13.03 3.08 -20.37
C ASN A 8 -13.57 4.35 -19.68
N PHE A 9 -12.83 4.85 -18.70
CA PHE A 9 -13.20 6.08 -18.02
C PHE A 9 -12.85 7.30 -18.89
N PRO A 10 -13.74 8.31 -18.98
CA PRO A 10 -13.54 9.47 -19.84
C PRO A 10 -12.37 10.36 -19.39
N ARG A 11 -11.95 10.26 -18.13
CA ARG A 11 -10.84 11.03 -17.56
C ARG A 11 -10.01 10.11 -16.68
N VAL A 12 -8.78 9.84 -17.11
CA VAL A 12 -7.79 9.10 -16.32
C VAL A 12 -6.52 9.93 -16.26
N LEU A 13 -6.03 10.12 -15.05
CA LEU A 13 -4.75 10.75 -14.79
C LEU A 13 -3.85 9.73 -14.13
N THR A 14 -2.67 9.51 -14.70
CA THR A 14 -1.61 8.72 -14.07
C THR A 14 -0.66 9.70 -13.41
N LEU A 15 -0.44 9.53 -12.11
CA LEU A 15 0.43 10.39 -11.32
C LEU A 15 1.58 9.57 -10.75
N ASP A 16 2.78 10.13 -10.77
CA ASP A 16 3.85 9.66 -9.89
C ASP A 16 3.64 10.32 -8.53
N VAL A 17 3.64 9.51 -7.48
CA VAL A 17 3.47 9.98 -6.10
C VAL A 17 4.55 11.01 -5.73
N LYS A 18 5.75 10.93 -6.33
CA LYS A 18 6.86 11.87 -6.12
C LYS A 18 6.55 13.30 -6.58
N ASP A 19 5.64 13.45 -7.55
CA ASP A 19 5.25 14.75 -8.11
C ASP A 19 4.05 15.37 -7.38
N CYS A 20 3.48 14.66 -6.40
CA CYS A 20 2.37 15.16 -5.60
C CYS A 20 2.82 16.14 -4.50
N ILE A 21 1.90 17.00 -4.08
CA ILE A 21 2.11 17.83 -2.90
C ILE A 21 1.91 16.94 -1.66
N TRP A 22 2.91 16.91 -0.80
CA TRP A 22 2.87 16.17 0.46
C TRP A 22 2.15 16.98 1.54
N VAL A 23 1.28 16.31 2.29
CA VAL A 23 0.59 16.87 3.43
C VAL A 23 0.86 15.99 4.63
N GLU A 24 1.25 16.60 5.74
CA GLU A 24 1.36 15.91 7.02
C GLU A 24 -0.01 15.78 7.66
N VAL A 25 -0.37 14.55 8.03
CA VAL A 25 -1.67 14.19 8.60
C VAL A 25 -1.44 13.46 9.90
N ASP A 26 -2.16 13.88 10.94
CA ASP A 26 -2.15 13.23 12.23
C ASP A 26 -2.84 11.87 12.18
N ASN A 27 -2.24 10.87 12.84
CA ASN A 27 -2.90 9.61 13.10
C ASN A 27 -4.02 9.85 14.14
N PRO A 28 -5.29 9.56 13.82
CA PRO A 28 -6.41 9.87 14.71
C PRO A 28 -6.45 8.97 15.96
N LEU A 29 -5.64 7.91 16.02
CA LEU A 29 -5.55 7.07 17.20
C LEU A 29 -5.03 7.86 18.41
N PRO A 30 -5.69 7.78 19.59
CA PRO A 30 -5.20 8.43 20.81
C PRO A 30 -3.80 8.00 21.22
N LYS A 31 -3.43 6.76 20.86
CA LYS A 31 -2.08 6.22 21.03
C LYS A 31 -1.68 5.48 19.75
N PRO A 32 -0.91 6.14 18.86
CA PRO A 32 -0.37 5.51 17.66
C PRO A 32 0.44 4.24 18.00
N LEU A 33 0.41 3.26 17.10
CA LEU A 33 1.11 1.98 17.31
C LEU A 33 2.61 2.09 17.00
N ALA A 34 2.96 2.90 16.01
CA ALA A 34 4.32 3.14 15.52
C ALA A 34 4.56 4.61 15.16
N VAL A 35 3.66 5.26 14.42
CA VAL A 35 3.91 6.57 13.82
C VAL A 35 2.77 7.55 14.15
N PRO A 36 3.08 8.73 14.72
CA PRO A 36 2.06 9.71 15.10
C PRO A 36 1.54 10.54 13.93
N THR A 37 2.34 10.75 12.89
CA THR A 37 1.96 11.55 11.71
C THR A 37 2.50 10.92 10.44
N PHE A 38 1.72 10.98 9.36
CA PHE A 38 2.15 10.53 8.03
C PHE A 38 2.19 11.68 7.04
N TRP A 39 3.23 11.68 6.20
CA TRP A 39 3.23 12.49 4.99
C TRP A 39 2.58 11.70 3.87
N VAL A 40 1.48 12.23 3.35
CA VAL A 40 0.66 11.57 2.34
C VAL A 40 0.39 12.52 1.17
N PRO A 41 0.16 12.01 -0.05
CA PRO A 41 -0.15 12.85 -1.20
C PRO A 41 -1.49 13.57 -1.00
N ASN A 42 -1.54 14.86 -1.27
CA ASN A 42 -2.77 15.65 -1.19
C ASN A 42 -3.92 15.08 -2.04
N VAL A 43 -3.59 14.46 -3.18
CA VAL A 43 -4.56 13.82 -4.08
C VAL A 43 -5.33 12.69 -3.41
N VAL A 44 -4.70 11.97 -2.46
CA VAL A 44 -5.37 10.94 -1.67
C VAL A 44 -6.40 11.56 -0.73
N LEU A 45 -6.08 12.70 -0.12
CA LEU A 45 -6.97 13.40 0.80
C LEU A 45 -8.14 14.12 0.09
N SER A 46 -7.94 14.51 -1.16
CA SER A 46 -8.97 15.16 -1.98
C SER A 46 -9.86 14.18 -2.76
N SER A 47 -9.61 12.88 -2.66
CA SER A 47 -10.39 11.87 -3.38
C SER A 47 -11.70 11.60 -2.65
N ASP A 48 -12.83 11.59 -3.38
CA ASP A 48 -14.12 11.20 -2.82
C ASP A 48 -14.19 9.71 -2.49
N TYR A 49 -13.46 8.90 -3.26
CA TYR A 49 -13.33 7.45 -3.07
C TYR A 49 -11.89 7.00 -3.33
N LEU A 50 -11.28 6.34 -2.35
CA LEU A 50 -9.96 5.71 -2.48
C LEU A 50 -10.11 4.18 -2.48
N ILE A 51 -9.89 3.58 -3.65
CA ILE A 51 -9.85 2.14 -3.86
C ILE A 51 -8.41 1.69 -4.06
N THR A 52 -7.97 0.70 -3.30
CA THR A 52 -6.62 0.14 -3.40
C THR A 52 -6.66 -1.35 -3.74
N VAL A 53 -5.75 -1.77 -4.61
CA VAL A 53 -5.64 -3.17 -5.08
C VAL A 53 -4.21 -3.64 -4.91
N ALA A 54 -4.02 -4.74 -4.17
CA ALA A 54 -2.73 -5.36 -3.96
C ALA A 54 -2.76 -6.85 -4.38
N PRO A 55 -1.66 -7.40 -4.93
CA PRO A 55 -1.58 -8.83 -5.21
C PRO A 55 -1.47 -9.64 -3.91
N LEU A 56 -1.98 -10.88 -3.91
CA LEU A 56 -1.74 -11.81 -2.81
C LEU A 56 -0.25 -12.23 -2.79
N LYS A 57 0.43 -11.93 -1.69
CA LYS A 57 1.81 -12.37 -1.45
C LYS A 57 1.84 -13.49 -0.42
N VAL A 58 2.59 -14.56 -0.68
CA VAL A 58 2.83 -15.66 0.26
C VAL A 58 4.31 -15.67 0.60
N PHE A 59 4.65 -15.39 1.85
CA PHE A 59 6.02 -15.39 2.35
C PHE A 59 6.22 -16.53 3.33
N ASN A 60 7.15 -17.44 3.07
CA ASN A 60 7.41 -18.63 3.91
C ASN A 60 6.12 -19.41 4.26
N GLY A 61 5.29 -19.67 3.25
CA GLY A 61 4.02 -20.39 3.39
C GLY A 61 2.89 -19.61 4.07
N ARG A 62 3.12 -18.33 4.46
CA ARG A 62 2.11 -17.47 5.09
C ARG A 62 1.60 -16.44 4.09
N GLY A 63 0.29 -16.41 3.87
CA GLY A 63 -0.35 -15.38 3.06
C GLY A 63 -0.37 -14.03 3.79
N SER A 64 0.05 -12.98 3.11
CA SER A 64 -0.11 -11.59 3.51
C SER A 64 -1.33 -11.02 2.80
N LEU A 65 -2.33 -10.65 3.60
CA LEU A 65 -3.58 -10.01 3.14
C LEU A 65 -3.58 -8.50 3.45
N SER A 66 -2.42 -7.94 3.79
CA SER A 66 -2.27 -6.52 4.07
C SER A 66 -2.11 -5.72 2.78
N LEU A 67 -2.66 -4.52 2.74
CA LEU A 67 -2.55 -3.56 1.62
C LEU A 67 -1.20 -2.84 1.70
N MET A 68 -0.12 -3.61 1.63
CA MET A 68 1.27 -3.12 1.75
C MET A 68 1.64 -2.11 0.65
N ASN A 69 0.90 -2.11 -0.46
CA ASN A 69 1.06 -1.12 -1.51
C ASN A 69 0.76 0.31 -1.05
N LEU A 70 0.03 0.52 0.05
CA LEU A 70 -0.18 1.85 0.63
C LEU A 70 1.14 2.50 1.09
N LEU A 71 2.15 1.70 1.46
CA LEU A 71 3.48 2.23 1.78
C LEU A 71 4.11 2.95 0.59
N SER A 72 3.81 2.51 -0.64
CA SER A 72 4.32 3.18 -1.85
C SER A 72 3.75 4.58 -2.08
N LEU A 73 2.68 4.94 -1.37
CA LEU A 73 2.15 6.30 -1.37
C LEU A 73 2.97 7.23 -0.48
N LEU A 74 3.85 6.73 0.37
CA LEU A 74 4.65 7.55 1.27
C LEU A 74 5.92 8.07 0.57
N PRO A 75 6.41 9.26 0.93
CA PRO A 75 7.64 9.81 0.37
C PRO A 75 8.84 8.98 0.82
N SER A 76 9.45 8.26 -0.12
CA SER A 76 10.65 7.45 0.15
C SER A 76 11.83 8.27 0.66
N SER A 77 11.90 9.57 0.38
CA SER A 77 12.94 10.45 0.92
C SER A 77 12.82 10.71 2.42
N LYS A 78 11.62 10.51 2.99
CA LYS A 78 11.36 10.70 4.42
C LYS A 78 11.39 9.37 5.19
N TYR A 79 10.96 8.29 4.55
CA TYR A 79 10.72 6.99 5.21
C TYR A 79 11.55 5.84 4.63
N GLY A 80 12.19 6.06 3.50
CA GLY A 80 13.19 5.16 2.92
C GLY A 80 14.58 5.60 3.38
N GLY A 81 15.45 4.63 3.64
CA GLY A 81 16.86 4.92 3.89
C GLY A 81 17.56 5.53 2.65
N GLU A 82 18.88 5.67 2.68
CA GLU A 82 19.67 6.27 1.59
C GLU A 82 19.46 5.62 0.19
N ALA A 83 18.88 4.41 0.13
CA ALA A 83 18.45 3.74 -1.09
C ALA A 83 16.92 3.81 -1.28
N GLN A 84 16.49 4.18 -2.49
CA GLN A 84 15.11 4.50 -2.92
C GLN A 84 14.03 3.41 -2.71
N SER A 85 14.36 2.27 -2.10
CA SER A 85 13.50 1.11 -1.92
C SER A 85 13.55 0.49 -0.52
N ASP A 86 14.38 1.03 0.39
CA ASP A 86 14.59 0.41 1.70
C ASP A 86 13.70 1.08 2.76
N TRP A 87 12.49 0.56 2.96
CA TRP A 87 11.56 0.98 4.03
C TRP A 87 12.06 0.59 5.44
N ARG A 88 13.38 0.47 5.62
CA ARG A 88 14.03 -0.12 6.79
C ARG A 88 13.62 0.54 8.08
N GLU A 89 13.46 1.85 8.08
CA GLU A 89 13.00 2.59 9.25
C GLU A 89 11.59 2.16 9.66
N LEU A 90 10.68 2.01 8.70
CA LEU A 90 9.32 1.51 8.96
C LEU A 90 9.33 0.03 9.39
N TYR A 91 10.18 -0.80 8.78
CA TYR A 91 10.35 -2.19 9.20
C TYR A 91 10.88 -2.31 10.63
N ASN A 92 11.82 -1.45 11.04
CA ASN A 92 12.36 -1.41 12.40
C ASN A 92 11.31 -1.00 13.44
N LEU A 93 10.32 -0.18 13.06
CA LEU A 93 9.18 0.18 13.91
C LEU A 93 8.12 -0.94 14.02
N GLY A 94 8.24 -1.98 13.18
CA GLY A 94 7.28 -3.06 13.05
C GLY A 94 6.25 -2.73 11.97
N ILE A 95 6.47 -3.28 10.78
CA ILE A 95 5.72 -2.91 9.57
C ILE A 95 4.19 -3.10 9.71
N ASP A 96 3.77 -4.12 10.46
CA ASP A 96 2.34 -4.39 10.71
C ASP A 96 1.68 -3.26 11.51
N LYS A 97 2.42 -2.65 12.46
CA LYS A 97 1.95 -1.50 13.24
C LYS A 97 1.86 -0.26 12.38
N VAL A 98 2.86 -0.03 11.53
CA VAL A 98 2.90 1.09 10.59
C VAL A 98 1.73 1.01 9.61
N ILE A 99 1.48 -0.16 9.03
CA ILE A 99 0.32 -0.37 8.14
C ILE A 99 -0.99 -0.15 8.88
N THR A 100 -1.10 -0.64 10.12
CA THR A 100 -2.31 -0.42 10.92
C THR A 100 -2.55 1.07 11.16
N ASP A 101 -1.51 1.81 11.55
CA ASP A 101 -1.61 3.27 11.72
C ASP A 101 -1.99 3.98 10.40
N LEU A 102 -1.47 3.53 9.26
CA LEU A 102 -1.89 4.05 7.95
C LEU A 102 -3.35 3.78 7.65
N TYR A 103 -3.89 2.62 8.05
CA TYR A 103 -5.31 2.34 7.85
C TYR A 103 -6.21 3.30 8.62
N PHE A 104 -5.78 3.77 9.79
CA PHE A 104 -6.52 4.79 10.53
C PHE A 104 -6.30 6.20 9.98
N THR A 105 -5.18 6.46 9.31
CA THR A 105 -4.81 7.79 8.84
C THR A 105 -5.36 8.09 7.44
N LEU A 106 -5.38 7.10 6.54
CA LEU A 106 -5.83 7.27 5.16
C LEU A 106 -7.34 7.02 5.03
N PRO A 107 -8.06 7.85 4.25
CA PRO A 107 -9.49 7.66 4.00
C PRO A 107 -9.72 6.64 2.87
N PHE A 108 -9.29 5.37 3.03
CA PHE A 108 -9.55 4.35 2.01
C PHE A 108 -10.91 3.70 2.21
N ASP A 109 -11.70 3.62 1.14
CA ASP A 109 -13.07 3.10 1.16
C ASP A 109 -13.15 1.63 0.82
N LEU A 110 -12.16 1.11 0.08
CA LEU A 110 -12.16 -0.27 -0.39
C LEU A 110 -10.75 -0.82 -0.59
N GLY A 111 -10.46 -1.93 0.08
CA GLY A 111 -9.27 -2.75 -0.11
C GLY A 111 -9.58 -4.02 -0.89
N ILE A 112 -8.79 -4.29 -1.93
CA ILE A 112 -8.90 -5.52 -2.72
C ILE A 112 -7.56 -6.25 -2.69
N ILE A 113 -7.58 -7.51 -2.27
CA ILE A 113 -6.49 -8.45 -2.53
C ILE A 113 -6.85 -9.25 -3.78
N GLU A 114 -6.17 -8.90 -4.87
CA GLU A 114 -6.23 -9.62 -6.14
C GLU A 114 -5.43 -10.92 -5.97
N ALA A 115 -6.14 -12.05 -5.89
CA ALA A 115 -5.57 -13.36 -5.61
C ALA A 115 -5.94 -14.38 -6.69
N ARG A 116 -6.22 -13.94 -7.93
CA ARG A 116 -6.29 -14.87 -9.06
C ARG A 116 -4.94 -15.54 -9.22
N GLN A 117 -3.88 -14.75 -9.03
CA GLN A 117 -2.52 -15.23 -8.89
C GLN A 117 -2.00 -14.90 -7.50
N ARG A 118 -1.11 -15.74 -6.97
CA ARG A 118 -0.36 -15.48 -5.74
C ARG A 118 1.13 -15.44 -6.04
N PHE A 119 1.82 -14.49 -5.44
CA PHE A 119 3.27 -14.36 -5.52
C PHE A 119 3.92 -15.05 -4.32
N VAL A 120 4.56 -16.19 -4.55
CA VAL A 120 5.19 -17.02 -3.51
C VAL A 120 6.68 -16.69 -3.44
N THR A 121 7.14 -16.33 -2.24
CA THR A 121 8.52 -15.95 -1.94
C THR A 121 9.01 -16.65 -0.68
N GLN A 122 10.32 -16.90 -0.61
CA GLN A 122 10.98 -17.47 0.57
C GLN A 122 11.83 -16.43 1.31
N ASP A 123 12.94 -16.00 0.71
CA ASP A 123 13.90 -15.08 1.35
C ASP A 123 13.79 -13.65 0.82
N ASP A 124 13.90 -13.47 -0.50
CA ASP A 124 13.88 -12.14 -1.14
C ASP A 124 12.44 -11.73 -1.47
N PRO A 125 11.88 -10.68 -0.83
CA PRO A 125 10.51 -10.24 -1.04
C PRO A 125 10.20 -9.78 -2.48
N THR A 126 11.22 -9.57 -3.31
CA THR A 126 11.09 -9.12 -4.70
C THR A 126 11.23 -10.27 -5.71
N ARG A 127 11.64 -11.46 -5.28
CA ARG A 127 11.85 -12.62 -6.14
C ARG A 127 10.99 -13.79 -5.69
N GLY A 128 10.30 -14.41 -6.64
CA GLY A 128 9.32 -15.44 -6.32
C GLY A 128 8.67 -16.02 -7.56
N GLU A 129 7.80 -16.98 -7.30
CA GLU A 129 7.02 -17.67 -8.33
C GLU A 129 5.58 -17.17 -8.31
N VAL A 130 4.98 -17.10 -9.49
CA VAL A 130 3.56 -16.76 -9.65
C VAL A 130 2.79 -18.05 -9.82
N GLU A 131 1.81 -18.28 -8.96
CA GLU A 131 0.94 -19.45 -9.01
C GLU A 131 -0.52 -19.04 -9.15
N GLU A 132 -1.31 -19.82 -9.88
CA GLU A 132 -2.76 -19.64 -9.94
C GLU A 132 -3.43 -20.01 -8.60
N TYR A 133 -4.33 -19.16 -8.13
CA TYR A 133 -5.05 -19.32 -6.87
C TYR A 133 -6.56 -19.04 -6.98
N GLY A 134 -6.98 -18.21 -7.94
CA GLY A 134 -8.37 -18.07 -8.36
C GLY A 134 -9.32 -17.39 -7.37
N LYS A 135 -8.81 -16.59 -6.42
CA LYS A 135 -9.64 -15.88 -5.42
C LYS A 135 -9.54 -14.37 -5.53
N VAL A 136 -10.48 -13.66 -4.92
CA VAL A 136 -10.39 -12.22 -4.70
C VAL A 136 -10.93 -11.96 -3.30
N PHE A 137 -10.19 -11.19 -2.50
CA PHE A 137 -10.65 -10.75 -1.18
C PHE A 137 -10.96 -9.26 -1.25
N ILE A 138 -12.07 -8.86 -0.65
CA ILE A 138 -12.58 -7.49 -0.67
C ILE A 138 -12.96 -7.14 0.77
N GLY A 139 -12.56 -5.96 1.25
CA GLY A 139 -12.85 -5.49 2.60
C GLY A 139 -12.56 -4.02 2.80
#